data_AF-A0AAV7HV90-F1
#
_entry.id   AF-A0AAV7HV90-F1
#
_cell.length_a   1.000
_cell.length_b   1.000
_cell.length_c   1.000
_cell.angle_alpha   90.00
_cell.angle_beta   90.00
_cell.angle_gamma   90.00
#
_symmetry.space_group_name_H-M   'P 1'
#
loop_
_entity.id
_entity.type
_entity.pdbx_description
1 polymer ?
#
loop_
_entity_poly.entity_id
_entity_poly.type
_entity_poly.pdbx_seq_one_letter_code
_entity_poly.pdbx_strand_id
1 'polypeptide(L)'
;MAGMHNGTEELNNLLRQWDIPDNIINNFIANEMTVNILTDVSENDLKEMCPPIAIRIKIRKNIQTMLEERVELLENDADNRNETDDVQYDRELDDLELLNNFPNFNLREKLERSPEGTSINDDYEARQKLSPPSQQSLVDLIGRELYPWIKIPTNVMKQVHYRLLVRKILEEFPNELEGIYYTAPVSKKMSSTNKSIGKRGKLPDKIRNLLSTTHTTKKRKQQETLENQNKNKRLKDLQGSIKLHQDDIEWLQNRRQPWSTVVVKWSETFEVRKHSKHLTLHDFMNEWTILNDLRSTALILNDFELLFPNNGVNLEKDWPIFFERVKTLHSKRYQEDSLVQSWKVRLNELEGNNLDLKLPLQLNIVGHLIPPRGRRSKKIKHSLKEALNNIFVIEQEPVNPRPSLFYKS
;
A
#
# COMPACT_ATOMS: atom_id res chain seq x y z
N MET A 1 -11.91 28.55 -42.08
CA MET A 1 -11.00 28.98 -40.98
C MET A 1 -11.74 29.86 -39.96
N ALA A 2 -12.87 29.42 -39.42
CA ALA A 2 -13.64 30.19 -38.42
C ALA A 2 -14.04 29.38 -37.17
N GLY A 3 -13.63 28.11 -37.07
CA GLY A 3 -14.03 27.20 -35.98
C GLY A 3 -12.99 26.96 -34.89
N MET A 4 -11.74 27.40 -35.05
CA MET A 4 -10.66 27.14 -34.07
C MET A 4 -10.51 28.20 -32.99
N HIS A 5 -11.06 29.41 -33.16
CA HIS A 5 -10.94 30.48 -32.16
C HIS A 5 -11.91 30.36 -30.97
N ASN A 6 -13.00 29.59 -31.08
CA ASN A 6 -14.05 29.56 -30.07
C ASN A 6 -13.63 28.79 -28.80
N GLY A 7 -12.90 27.68 -28.95
CA GLY A 7 -12.53 26.81 -27.82
C GLY A 7 -11.46 27.38 -26.88
N THR A 8 -10.63 28.30 -27.36
CA THR A 8 -9.62 29.00 -26.55
C THR A 8 -10.21 30.15 -25.74
N GLU A 9 -11.26 30.80 -26.26
CA GLU A 9 -11.97 31.88 -25.57
C GLU A 9 -12.82 31.33 -24.42
N GLU A 10 -13.48 30.18 -24.64
CA GLU A 10 -14.18 29.43 -23.59
C GLU A 10 -13.24 29.03 -22.44
N LEU A 11 -12.03 28.54 -22.76
CA LEU A 11 -11.04 28.19 -21.74
C LEU A 11 -10.58 29.42 -20.94
N ASN A 12 -10.33 30.54 -21.61
CA ASN A 12 -9.93 31.79 -20.94
C ASN A 12 -10.98 32.24 -19.92
N ASN A 13 -12.24 32.24 -20.31
CA ASN A 13 -13.36 32.61 -19.43
C ASN A 13 -13.47 31.65 -18.23
N LEU A 14 -13.30 30.34 -18.46
CA LEU A 14 -13.33 29.32 -17.41
C LEU A 14 -12.20 29.50 -16.39
N LEU A 15 -10.97 29.73 -16.85
CA LEU A 15 -9.82 29.93 -15.97
C LEU A 15 -9.92 31.25 -15.17
N ARG A 16 -10.50 32.30 -15.76
CA ARG A 16 -10.81 33.54 -15.03
C ARG A 16 -11.86 33.33 -13.95
N GLN A 17 -12.90 32.54 -14.23
CA GLN A 17 -13.92 32.18 -13.23
C GLN A 17 -13.31 31.41 -12.05
N TRP A 18 -12.27 30.62 -12.30
CA TRP A 18 -11.50 29.93 -11.26
C TRP A 18 -10.49 30.83 -10.53
N ASP A 19 -10.48 32.13 -10.83
CA ASP A 19 -9.60 33.11 -10.22
C ASP A 19 -8.13 32.68 -10.40
N ILE A 20 -7.77 32.34 -11.65
CA ILE A 20 -6.41 32.03 -12.09
C ILE A 20 -5.78 33.32 -12.65
N PRO A 21 -4.54 33.67 -12.24
CA PRO A 21 -3.87 34.86 -12.74
C PRO A 21 -3.66 34.88 -14.26
N ASP A 22 -3.84 36.04 -14.89
CA ASP A 22 -3.73 36.23 -16.34
C ASP A 22 -2.39 35.78 -16.94
N ASN A 23 -1.29 35.94 -16.20
CA ASN A 23 0.03 35.48 -16.64
C ASN A 23 0.10 33.95 -16.76
N ILE A 24 -0.68 33.21 -15.97
CA ILE A 24 -0.81 31.76 -16.08
C ILE A 24 -1.78 31.40 -17.20
N ILE A 25 -2.92 32.09 -17.31
CA ILE A 25 -3.90 31.88 -18.39
C ILE A 25 -3.24 32.03 -19.77
N ASN A 26 -2.38 33.03 -19.95
CA ASN A 26 -1.64 33.23 -21.19
C ASN A 26 -0.75 32.03 -21.56
N ASN A 27 -0.22 31.29 -20.57
CA ASN A 27 0.54 30.06 -20.85
C ASN A 27 -0.37 28.96 -21.41
N PHE A 28 -1.61 28.83 -20.92
CA PHE A 28 -2.57 27.85 -21.45
C PHE A 28 -3.00 28.20 -22.88
N ILE A 29 -3.24 29.49 -23.14
CA ILE A 29 -3.61 29.99 -24.48
C ILE A 29 -2.43 29.84 -25.47
N ALA A 30 -1.20 30.15 -25.03
CA ALA A 30 0.00 30.02 -25.86
C ALA A 30 0.31 28.57 -26.25
N ASN A 31 -0.20 27.59 -25.48
CA ASN A 31 -0.12 26.16 -25.80
C ASN A 31 -1.38 25.63 -26.50
N GLU A 32 -2.22 26.51 -27.05
CA GLU A 32 -3.45 26.19 -27.79
C GLU A 32 -4.41 25.24 -27.03
N MET A 33 -4.44 25.36 -25.71
CA MET A 33 -5.26 24.49 -24.88
C MET A 33 -6.75 24.83 -25.04
N THR A 34 -7.59 23.80 -24.99
CA THR A 34 -9.05 23.92 -25.03
C THR A 34 -9.67 23.25 -23.82
N VAL A 35 -10.93 23.58 -23.50
CA VAL A 35 -11.67 23.00 -22.35
C VAL A 35 -11.72 21.47 -22.42
N ASN A 36 -11.86 20.89 -23.63
CA ASN A 36 -11.92 19.44 -23.83
C ASN A 36 -10.61 18.73 -23.50
N ILE A 37 -9.47 19.37 -23.75
CA ILE A 37 -8.14 18.79 -23.50
C ILE A 37 -7.68 19.10 -22.06
N LEU A 38 -8.27 20.13 -21.43
CA LEU A 38 -7.97 20.51 -20.04
C LEU A 38 -8.20 19.35 -19.05
N THR A 39 -9.16 18.46 -19.31
CA THR A 39 -9.42 17.28 -18.48
C THR A 39 -8.34 16.20 -18.58
N ASP A 40 -7.53 16.23 -19.64
CA ASP A 40 -6.50 15.23 -19.93
C ASP A 40 -5.08 15.68 -19.54
N VAL A 41 -4.95 16.90 -18.98
CA VAL A 41 -3.65 17.50 -18.65
C VAL A 41 -2.96 16.73 -17.51
N SER A 42 -1.72 16.30 -17.73
CA SER A 42 -0.94 15.58 -16.73
C SER A 42 -0.29 16.53 -15.70
N GLU A 43 0.20 15.96 -14.60
CA GLU A 43 0.87 16.75 -13.55
C GLU A 43 2.18 17.39 -14.05
N ASN A 44 2.85 16.76 -15.01
CA ASN A 44 4.06 17.33 -15.60
C ASN A 44 3.71 18.53 -16.49
N ASP A 45 2.65 18.43 -17.28
CA ASP A 45 2.20 19.51 -18.16
C ASP A 45 1.75 20.73 -17.33
N LEU A 46 1.00 20.50 -16.24
CA LEU A 46 0.63 21.56 -15.30
C LEU A 46 1.84 22.19 -14.60
N LYS A 47 2.91 21.42 -14.35
CA LYS A 47 4.14 21.94 -13.74
C LYS A 47 4.90 22.87 -14.68
N GLU A 48 4.87 22.58 -15.98
CA GLU A 48 5.48 23.42 -17.02
C GLU A 48 4.66 24.69 -17.27
N MET A 49 3.33 24.58 -17.35
CA MET A 49 2.46 25.74 -17.63
C MET A 49 2.16 26.61 -16.41
N CYS A 50 2.17 26.02 -15.21
CA CYS A 50 1.86 26.67 -13.94
C CYS A 50 2.88 26.28 -12.85
N PRO A 51 4.06 26.93 -12.80
CA PRO A 51 5.09 26.64 -11.80
C PRO A 51 4.69 26.85 -10.31
N PRO A 52 3.77 27.76 -9.94
CA PRO A 52 3.32 27.90 -8.55
C PRO A 52 2.46 26.72 -8.08
N ILE A 53 2.90 26.04 -7.00
CA ILE A 53 2.23 24.84 -6.47
C ILE A 53 0.78 25.08 -6.01
N ALA A 54 0.50 26.23 -5.39
CA ALA A 54 -0.84 26.54 -4.87
C ALA A 54 -1.86 26.68 -6.01
N ILE A 55 -1.45 27.29 -7.13
CA ILE A 55 -2.30 27.49 -8.30
C ILE A 55 -2.55 26.16 -9.02
N ARG A 56 -1.53 25.28 -9.11
CA ARG A 56 -1.73 23.91 -9.64
C ARG A 56 -2.77 23.13 -8.86
N ILE A 57 -2.70 23.16 -7.53
CA ILE A 57 -3.66 22.47 -6.67
C ILE A 57 -5.08 23.01 -6.92
N LYS A 58 -5.23 24.33 -7.06
CA LYS A 58 -6.51 24.98 -7.37
C LYS A 58 -7.08 24.54 -8.71
N ILE A 59 -6.28 24.56 -9.78
CA ILE A 59 -6.68 24.13 -11.13
C ILE A 59 -7.11 22.66 -11.12
N ARG A 60 -6.34 21.77 -10.47
CA ARG A 60 -6.68 20.34 -10.40
C ARG A 60 -7.98 20.08 -9.67
N LYS A 61 -8.22 20.77 -8.56
CA LYS A 61 -9.46 20.64 -7.82
C LYS A 61 -10.66 21.03 -8.68
N ASN A 62 -10.55 22.10 -9.44
CA ASN A 62 -11.64 22.57 -10.30
C ASN A 62 -11.87 21.66 -11.52
N ILE A 63 -10.81 21.09 -12.12
CA ILE A 63 -10.95 20.06 -13.17
C ILE A 63 -11.69 18.84 -12.63
N GLN A 64 -11.36 18.40 -11.41
CA GLN A 64 -12.03 17.26 -10.78
C GLN A 64 -13.52 17.54 -10.52
N THR A 65 -13.87 18.72 -10.02
CA THR A 65 -15.26 19.15 -9.85
C THR A 65 -16.02 19.18 -11.19
N MET A 66 -15.39 19.69 -12.24
CA MET A 66 -15.99 19.73 -13.57
C MET A 66 -16.25 18.32 -14.15
N LEU A 67 -15.38 17.35 -13.86
CA LEU A 67 -15.59 15.95 -14.24
C LEU A 67 -16.72 15.29 -13.44
N GLU A 68 -16.84 15.61 -12.15
CA GLU A 68 -17.94 15.13 -11.29
C GLU A 68 -19.29 15.67 -11.75
N GLU A 69 -19.39 16.97 -12.07
CA GLU A 69 -20.62 17.60 -12.59
C GLU A 69 -21.03 17.02 -13.96
N ARG A 70 -20.06 16.71 -14.84
CA ARG A 70 -20.34 16.09 -16.14
C ARG A 70 -20.88 14.66 -16.00
N VAL A 71 -20.44 13.93 -14.98
CA VAL A 71 -20.95 12.58 -14.68
C VAL A 71 -22.38 12.67 -14.12
N GLU A 72 -22.67 13.62 -13.23
CA GLU A 72 -24.02 13.80 -12.69
C GLU A 72 -25.04 14.22 -13.77
N LEU A 73 -24.65 15.05 -14.74
CA LEU A 73 -25.53 15.42 -15.87
C LEU A 73 -25.88 14.21 -16.76
N LEU A 74 -24.92 13.33 -17.02
CA LEU A 74 -25.13 12.10 -17.79
C LEU A 74 -26.00 11.08 -17.03
N GLU A 75 -25.95 11.08 -15.70
CA GLU A 75 -26.80 10.24 -14.86
C GLU A 75 -28.24 10.76 -14.79
N ASN A 76 -28.45 12.08 -14.81
CA ASN A 76 -29.79 12.68 -14.80
C ASN A 76 -30.51 12.60 -16.14
N ASP A 77 -29.81 12.65 -17.27
CA ASP A 77 -30.39 12.47 -18.61
C ASP A 77 -30.83 11.02 -18.90
N ALA A 78 -30.30 10.05 -18.15
CA ALA A 78 -30.64 8.64 -18.27
C ALA A 78 -31.97 8.27 -17.60
N ASP A 79 -32.44 9.07 -16.63
CA ASP A 79 -33.68 8.81 -15.87
C ASP A 79 -34.94 9.34 -16.58
N ASN A 80 -34.82 10.04 -17.73
CA ASN A 80 -35.94 10.72 -18.39
C ASN A 80 -36.31 10.20 -19.80
N ARG A 81 -35.78 9.04 -20.24
CA ARG A 81 -36.18 8.41 -21.51
C ARG A 81 -37.06 7.18 -21.27
N ASN A 82 -38.36 7.36 -21.44
CA ASN A 82 -39.32 6.25 -21.58
C ASN A 82 -38.97 5.40 -22.80
N GLU A 83 -38.96 4.08 -22.59
CA GLU A 83 -38.76 3.06 -23.60
C GLU A 83 -39.90 3.08 -24.63
N THR A 84 -39.58 3.47 -25.86
CA THR A 84 -40.23 2.93 -27.07
C THR A 84 -39.22 2.93 -28.23
N ASP A 85 -38.79 1.72 -28.64
CA ASP A 85 -38.51 1.26 -30.01
C ASP A 85 -37.47 1.94 -30.95
N ASP A 86 -36.60 2.86 -30.52
CA ASP A 86 -35.64 3.50 -31.46
C ASP A 86 -34.14 3.36 -31.11
N VAL A 87 -33.75 2.38 -30.28
CA VAL A 87 -32.37 2.28 -29.71
C VAL A 87 -31.43 1.33 -30.46
N GLN A 88 -31.73 0.96 -31.71
CA GLN A 88 -30.88 0.02 -32.45
C GLN A 88 -29.86 0.69 -33.39
N TYR A 89 -30.10 1.93 -33.84
CA TYR A 89 -29.21 2.57 -34.84
C TYR A 89 -28.08 3.43 -34.24
N ASP A 90 -28.21 3.98 -33.03
CA ASP A 90 -27.18 4.88 -32.47
C ASP A 90 -26.04 4.18 -31.70
N ARG A 91 -26.16 2.89 -31.36
CA ARG A 91 -25.06 2.16 -30.66
C ARG A 91 -24.00 1.59 -31.60
N GLU A 92 -24.32 1.35 -32.87
CA GLU A 92 -23.37 0.77 -33.82
C GLU A 92 -22.31 1.77 -34.29
N LEU A 93 -22.63 3.07 -34.34
CA LEU A 93 -21.71 4.11 -34.81
C LEU A 93 -20.56 4.36 -33.81
N ASP A 94 -20.86 4.34 -32.51
CA ASP A 94 -19.90 4.56 -31.42
C ASP A 94 -18.99 3.33 -31.21
N ASP A 95 -19.49 2.12 -31.48
CA ASP A 95 -18.69 0.88 -31.43
C ASP A 95 -17.67 0.79 -32.59
N LEU A 96 -17.95 1.40 -33.75
CA LEU A 96 -17.06 1.41 -34.93
C LEU A 96 -15.85 2.33 -34.76
N GLU A 97 -16.01 3.52 -34.16
CA GLU A 97 -14.87 4.40 -33.86
C GLU A 97 -13.93 3.80 -32.81
N LEU A 98 -14.48 3.07 -31.83
CA LEU A 98 -13.71 2.40 -30.78
C LEU A 98 -12.88 1.22 -31.30
N LEU A 99 -13.30 0.59 -32.40
CA LEU A 99 -12.58 -0.50 -33.06
C LEU A 99 -11.36 -0.01 -33.86
N ASN A 100 -11.34 1.24 -34.33
CA ASN A 100 -10.28 1.76 -35.20
C ASN A 100 -8.88 1.75 -34.56
N ASN A 101 -8.81 1.79 -33.23
CA ASN A 101 -7.55 1.74 -32.49
C ASN A 101 -7.23 0.38 -31.87
N PHE A 102 -8.10 -0.63 -32.01
CA PHE A 102 -7.86 -1.96 -31.48
C PHE A 102 -7.00 -2.78 -32.47
N PRO A 103 -5.96 -3.51 -32.00
CA PRO A 103 -5.09 -4.26 -32.89
C PRO A 103 -5.89 -5.29 -33.68
N ASN A 104 -5.61 -5.40 -34.98
CA ASN A 104 -6.18 -6.46 -35.80
C ASN A 104 -5.70 -7.82 -35.28
N PHE A 105 -6.58 -8.52 -34.58
CA PHE A 105 -6.29 -9.77 -33.92
C PHE A 105 -6.96 -10.92 -34.69
N ASN A 106 -6.15 -11.75 -35.36
CA ASN A 106 -6.63 -12.96 -36.03
C ASN A 106 -6.29 -14.18 -35.16
N LEU A 107 -7.27 -14.73 -34.46
CA LEU A 107 -7.03 -15.84 -33.52
C LEU A 107 -6.52 -17.10 -34.22
N ARG A 108 -7.11 -17.45 -35.37
CA ARG A 108 -6.74 -18.64 -36.15
C ARG A 108 -5.26 -18.64 -36.52
N GLU A 109 -4.79 -17.54 -37.10
CA GLU A 109 -3.38 -17.38 -37.49
C GLU A 109 -2.43 -17.53 -36.30
N LYS A 110 -2.85 -17.10 -35.09
CA LYS A 110 -2.04 -17.21 -33.87
C LYS A 110 -2.03 -18.62 -33.31
N LEU A 111 -3.13 -19.35 -33.43
CA LEU A 111 -3.20 -20.77 -33.07
C LEU A 111 -2.29 -21.60 -33.99
N GLU A 112 -2.35 -21.38 -35.31
CA GLU A 112 -1.55 -22.12 -36.29
C GLU A 112 -0.04 -21.90 -36.13
N ARG A 113 0.39 -20.70 -35.71
CA ARG A 113 1.81 -20.35 -35.59
C ARG A 113 2.45 -20.72 -34.26
N SER A 114 1.66 -21.11 -33.25
CA SER A 114 2.18 -21.38 -31.91
C SER A 114 2.09 -22.87 -31.57
N PRO A 115 3.13 -23.47 -30.97
CA PRO A 115 3.06 -24.85 -30.50
C PRO A 115 1.98 -25.03 -29.43
N GLU A 116 1.69 -23.98 -28.65
CA GLU A 116 0.55 -23.98 -27.72
C GLU A 116 -0.79 -24.05 -28.46
N GLY A 117 -0.92 -23.43 -29.63
CA GLY A 117 -2.12 -23.47 -30.44
C GLY A 117 -2.42 -24.86 -31.01
N THR A 118 -1.40 -25.60 -31.44
CA THR A 118 -1.55 -27.02 -31.82
C THR A 118 -2.12 -27.83 -30.65
N SER A 119 -1.55 -27.69 -29.45
CA SER A 119 -2.06 -28.40 -28.27
C SER A 119 -3.49 -28.00 -27.88
N ILE A 120 -3.88 -26.74 -28.08
CA ILE A 120 -5.26 -26.27 -27.84
C ILE A 120 -6.22 -26.89 -28.85
N ASN A 121 -5.83 -26.95 -30.12
CA ASN A 121 -6.64 -27.56 -31.18
C ASN A 121 -6.79 -29.06 -30.96
N ASP A 122 -5.71 -29.78 -30.66
CA ASP A 122 -5.75 -31.22 -30.35
C ASP A 122 -6.71 -31.52 -29.17
N ASP A 123 -6.67 -30.67 -28.14
CA ASP A 123 -7.55 -30.78 -26.98
C ASP A 123 -9.03 -30.57 -27.35
N TYR A 124 -9.29 -29.58 -28.21
CA TYR A 124 -10.63 -29.29 -28.70
C TYR A 124 -11.15 -30.40 -29.61
N GLU A 125 -10.35 -30.90 -30.55
CA GLU A 125 -10.74 -31.97 -31.47
C GLU A 125 -11.16 -33.23 -30.70
N ALA A 126 -10.40 -33.57 -29.64
CA ALA A 126 -10.66 -34.75 -28.83
C ALA A 126 -11.96 -34.68 -27.99
N ARG A 127 -12.35 -33.48 -27.53
CA ARG A 127 -13.45 -33.33 -26.53
C ARG A 127 -14.61 -32.47 -27.01
N GLN A 128 -14.45 -31.83 -28.16
CA GLN A 128 -15.34 -30.79 -28.69
C GLN A 128 -15.57 -29.63 -27.72
N LYS A 129 -14.66 -29.46 -26.75
CA LYS A 129 -14.67 -28.41 -25.72
C LYS A 129 -13.28 -28.29 -25.11
N LEU A 130 -12.83 -27.08 -24.84
CA LEU A 130 -11.52 -26.86 -24.25
C LEU A 130 -11.51 -27.24 -22.77
N SER A 131 -10.45 -27.94 -22.37
CA SER A 131 -10.18 -28.21 -20.96
C SER A 131 -9.75 -26.93 -20.22
N PRO A 132 -9.94 -26.83 -18.90
CA PRO A 132 -9.53 -25.64 -18.14
C PRO A 132 -8.05 -25.22 -18.34
N PRO A 133 -7.08 -26.17 -18.49
CA PRO A 133 -5.72 -25.86 -18.91
C PRO A 133 -5.65 -25.22 -20.29
N SER A 134 -6.26 -25.81 -21.32
CA SER A 134 -6.24 -25.27 -22.69
C SER A 134 -6.96 -23.92 -22.80
N GLN A 135 -8.06 -23.72 -22.06
CA GLN A 135 -8.70 -22.41 -21.93
C GLN A 135 -7.76 -21.36 -21.34
N GLN A 136 -6.92 -21.75 -20.38
CA GLN A 136 -5.92 -20.85 -19.81
C GLN A 136 -4.80 -20.56 -20.81
N SER A 137 -4.30 -21.59 -21.50
CA SER A 137 -3.29 -21.45 -22.56
C SER A 137 -3.77 -20.53 -23.69
N LEU A 138 -5.03 -20.65 -24.10
CA LEU A 138 -5.67 -19.79 -25.10
C LEU A 138 -5.69 -18.33 -24.64
N VAL A 139 -6.13 -18.08 -23.40
CA VAL A 139 -6.17 -16.74 -22.82
C VAL A 139 -4.76 -16.16 -22.65
N ASP A 140 -3.77 -17.01 -22.37
CA ASP A 140 -2.38 -16.63 -22.27
C ASP A 140 -1.79 -16.24 -23.63
N LEU A 141 -2.12 -16.98 -24.69
CA LEU A 141 -1.78 -16.64 -26.07
C LEU A 141 -2.38 -15.29 -26.47
N ILE A 142 -3.69 -15.10 -26.28
CA ILE A 142 -4.38 -13.83 -26.55
C ILE A 142 -3.74 -12.68 -25.76
N GLY A 143 -3.52 -12.89 -24.46
CA GLY A 143 -2.91 -11.89 -23.60
C GLY A 143 -1.50 -11.48 -24.03
N ARG A 144 -0.70 -12.44 -24.52
CA ARG A 144 0.66 -12.21 -25.03
C ARG A 144 0.65 -11.33 -26.28
N GLU A 145 -0.25 -11.63 -27.21
CA GLU A 145 -0.40 -10.88 -28.46
C GLU A 145 -0.95 -9.46 -28.25
N LEU A 146 -1.88 -9.28 -27.30
CA LEU A 146 -2.45 -7.98 -27.00
C LEU A 146 -1.58 -7.12 -26.07
N TYR A 147 -0.60 -7.73 -25.39
CA TYR A 147 0.22 -7.03 -24.40
C TYR A 147 0.95 -5.77 -24.94
N PRO A 148 1.55 -5.77 -26.15
CA PRO A 148 2.17 -4.58 -26.73
C PRO A 148 1.22 -3.39 -26.85
N TRP A 149 -0.07 -3.65 -27.08
CA TRP A 149 -1.10 -2.61 -27.16
C TRP A 149 -1.60 -2.20 -25.77
N ILE A 150 -1.89 -3.18 -24.90
CA ILE A 150 -2.45 -2.96 -23.55
C ILE A 150 -1.46 -2.23 -22.61
N LYS A 151 -0.15 -2.39 -22.80
CA LYS A 151 0.86 -1.73 -21.93
C LYS A 151 0.93 -0.20 -22.11
N ILE A 152 0.34 0.34 -23.17
CA ILE A 152 0.32 1.77 -23.45
C ILE A 152 -0.77 2.40 -22.57
N PRO A 153 -0.46 3.39 -21.70
CA PRO A 153 -1.42 3.90 -20.72
C PRO A 153 -2.72 4.47 -21.29
N THR A 154 -2.68 5.00 -22.51
CA THR A 154 -3.85 5.56 -23.22
C THR A 154 -4.79 4.48 -23.75
N ASN A 155 -4.34 3.22 -23.85
CA ASN A 155 -5.13 2.12 -24.38
C ASN A 155 -5.90 1.43 -23.26
N VAL A 156 -7.22 1.60 -23.26
CA VAL A 156 -8.10 0.99 -22.27
C VAL A 156 -8.92 -0.13 -22.90
N MET A 157 -8.87 -1.31 -22.26
CA MET A 157 -9.73 -2.44 -22.63
C MET A 157 -11.19 -2.19 -22.20
N LYS A 158 -12.00 -1.74 -23.17
CA LYS A 158 -13.45 -1.54 -23.06
C LYS A 158 -14.23 -2.83 -23.28
N GLN A 159 -15.53 -2.82 -22.97
CA GLN A 159 -16.42 -3.97 -23.13
C GLN A 159 -16.47 -4.49 -24.57
N VAL A 160 -16.51 -3.60 -25.56
CA VAL A 160 -16.52 -3.94 -26.99
C VAL A 160 -15.31 -4.81 -27.37
N HIS A 161 -14.11 -4.50 -26.85
CA HIS A 161 -12.91 -5.30 -27.12
C HIS A 161 -13.00 -6.72 -26.56
N TYR A 162 -13.54 -6.88 -25.34
CA TYR A 162 -13.72 -8.23 -24.78
C TYR A 162 -14.74 -9.04 -25.57
N ARG A 163 -15.85 -8.43 -25.99
CA ARG A 163 -16.86 -9.09 -26.82
C ARG A 163 -16.29 -9.51 -28.17
N LEU A 164 -15.48 -8.65 -28.81
CA LEU A 164 -14.79 -9.00 -30.05
C LEU A 164 -13.88 -10.23 -29.87
N LEU A 165 -13.10 -10.27 -28.79
CA LEU A 165 -12.23 -11.41 -28.51
C LEU A 165 -13.02 -12.68 -28.23
N VAL A 166 -14.11 -12.61 -27.47
CA VAL A 166 -14.99 -13.74 -27.25
C VAL A 166 -15.60 -14.23 -28.56
N ARG A 167 -16.06 -13.33 -29.42
CA ARG A 167 -16.62 -13.71 -30.72
C ARG A 167 -15.60 -14.50 -31.54
N LYS A 168 -14.36 -14.03 -31.60
CA LYS A 168 -13.26 -14.74 -32.28
C LYS A 168 -12.96 -16.11 -31.65
N ILE A 169 -13.05 -16.23 -30.33
CA ILE A 169 -12.92 -17.52 -29.65
C ILE A 169 -14.05 -18.47 -30.06
N LEU A 170 -15.29 -18.00 -30.09
CA LEU A 170 -16.46 -18.82 -30.46
C LEU A 170 -16.49 -19.16 -31.96
N GLU A 171 -15.92 -18.30 -32.81
CA GLU A 171 -15.73 -18.58 -34.24
C GLU A 171 -14.79 -19.79 -34.45
N GLU A 172 -13.72 -19.92 -33.63
CA GLU A 172 -12.78 -21.05 -33.70
C GLU A 172 -13.21 -22.25 -32.84
N PHE A 173 -13.93 -22.01 -31.74
CA PHE A 173 -14.37 -23.03 -30.78
C PHE A 173 -15.87 -22.88 -30.46
N PRO A 174 -16.78 -23.30 -31.35
CA PRO A 174 -18.22 -23.02 -31.23
C PRO A 174 -18.92 -23.55 -29.97
N ASN A 175 -18.39 -24.59 -29.35
CA ASN A 175 -18.99 -25.22 -28.15
C ASN A 175 -18.51 -24.60 -26.82
N GLU A 176 -17.64 -23.60 -26.89
CA GLU A 176 -17.22 -22.87 -25.70
C GLU A 176 -18.32 -21.94 -25.19
N LEU A 177 -18.29 -21.60 -23.90
CA LEU A 177 -19.27 -20.71 -23.29
C LEU A 177 -18.68 -19.31 -23.13
N GLU A 178 -19.36 -18.29 -23.67
CA GLU A 178 -18.96 -16.88 -23.55
C GLU A 178 -18.61 -16.49 -22.10
N GLY A 179 -19.46 -16.89 -21.14
CA GLY A 179 -19.30 -16.57 -19.72
C GLY A 179 -17.99 -17.04 -19.07
N ILE A 180 -17.29 -18.01 -19.66
CA ILE A 180 -15.97 -18.46 -19.19
C ILE A 180 -14.91 -17.38 -19.45
N TYR A 181 -15.01 -16.71 -20.60
CA TYR A 181 -14.01 -15.76 -21.07
C TYR A 181 -14.34 -14.33 -20.68
N TYR A 182 -15.62 -13.96 -20.76
CA TYR A 182 -16.09 -12.63 -20.40
C TYR A 182 -17.53 -12.65 -19.87
N THR A 183 -17.77 -11.88 -18.82
CA THR A 183 -19.10 -11.50 -18.36
C THR A 183 -19.10 -9.99 -18.13
N ALA A 184 -20.04 -9.31 -18.76
CA ALA A 184 -20.22 -7.88 -18.62
C ALA A 184 -20.47 -7.48 -17.15
N PRO A 185 -20.07 -6.27 -16.74
CA PRO A 185 -20.36 -5.79 -15.41
C PRO A 185 -21.87 -5.70 -15.17
N VAL A 186 -22.30 -6.03 -13.95
CA VAL A 186 -23.70 -5.95 -13.52
C VAL A 186 -23.83 -4.77 -12.55
N SER A 187 -24.73 -3.84 -12.88
CA SER A 187 -25.00 -2.68 -12.04
C SER A 187 -25.63 -3.11 -10.70
N LYS A 188 -25.54 -2.24 -9.69
CA LYS A 188 -26.12 -2.50 -8.36
C LYS A 188 -27.63 -2.78 -8.43
N LYS A 189 -28.35 -2.07 -9.31
CA LYS A 189 -29.80 -2.18 -9.53
C LYS A 189 -30.21 -3.56 -10.08
N MET A 190 -29.34 -4.20 -10.87
CA MET A 190 -29.60 -5.48 -11.54
C MET A 190 -28.98 -6.68 -10.82
N SER A 191 -28.32 -6.46 -9.68
CA SER A 191 -27.62 -7.50 -8.93
C SER A 191 -28.50 -8.08 -7.84
N SER A 192 -28.65 -9.40 -7.83
CA SER A 192 -29.37 -10.14 -6.77
C SER A 192 -28.81 -9.93 -5.36
N THR A 193 -27.57 -9.42 -5.26
CA THR A 193 -26.87 -9.17 -3.99
C THR A 193 -26.84 -7.70 -3.58
N ASN A 194 -27.52 -6.81 -4.33
CA ASN A 194 -27.51 -5.36 -4.15
C ASN A 194 -26.09 -4.74 -4.13
N LYS A 195 -25.15 -5.36 -4.84
CA LYS A 195 -23.76 -4.91 -5.01
C LYS A 195 -23.41 -4.90 -6.48
N SER A 196 -22.69 -3.87 -6.94
CA SER A 196 -22.14 -3.84 -8.28
C SER A 196 -21.13 -4.99 -8.46
N ILE A 197 -21.24 -5.69 -9.58
CA ILE A 197 -20.33 -6.77 -9.93
C ILE A 197 -19.52 -6.28 -11.13
N GLY A 198 -18.21 -6.12 -10.95
CA GLY A 198 -17.33 -5.74 -12.06
C GLY A 198 -17.23 -6.85 -13.12
N LYS A 199 -16.62 -6.52 -14.28
CA LYS A 199 -16.35 -7.48 -15.35
C LYS A 199 -15.66 -8.75 -14.84
N ARG A 200 -16.14 -9.92 -15.25
CA ARG A 200 -15.60 -11.24 -14.85
C ARG A 200 -15.17 -12.06 -16.07
N GLY A 201 -14.43 -13.14 -15.82
CA GLY A 201 -13.97 -14.08 -16.84
C GLY A 201 -12.45 -14.11 -16.97
N LYS A 202 -11.94 -15.14 -17.67
CA LYS A 202 -10.50 -15.36 -17.82
C LYS A 202 -9.79 -14.18 -18.53
N LEU A 203 -10.42 -13.53 -19.51
CA LEU A 203 -9.80 -12.43 -20.27
C LEU A 203 -9.59 -11.16 -19.41
N PRO A 204 -10.61 -10.62 -18.71
CA PRO A 204 -10.39 -9.50 -17.79
C PRO A 204 -9.33 -9.78 -16.72
N ASP A 205 -9.34 -10.99 -16.16
CA ASP A 205 -8.39 -11.38 -15.12
C ASP A 205 -6.96 -11.46 -15.65
N LYS A 206 -6.75 -12.04 -16.84
CA LYS A 206 -5.44 -12.09 -17.50
C LYS A 206 -4.88 -10.70 -17.75
N ILE A 207 -5.70 -9.81 -18.30
CA ILE A 207 -5.29 -8.44 -18.64
C ILE A 207 -4.94 -7.65 -17.37
N ARG A 208 -5.73 -7.78 -16.30
CA ARG A 208 -5.44 -7.16 -15.01
C ARG A 208 -4.11 -7.67 -14.43
N ASN A 209 -3.86 -8.97 -14.52
CA ASN A 209 -2.63 -9.58 -14.03
C ASN A 209 -1.40 -9.15 -14.85
N LEU A 210 -1.52 -9.06 -16.18
CA LEU A 210 -0.44 -8.56 -17.03
C LEU A 210 -0.06 -7.13 -16.66
N LEU A 211 -1.04 -6.25 -16.45
CA LEU A 211 -0.80 -4.87 -16.03
C LEU A 211 -0.20 -4.77 -14.62
N SER A 212 -0.69 -5.55 -13.65
CA SER A 212 -0.20 -5.51 -12.25
C SER A 212 1.26 -6.00 -12.10
N THR A 213 1.65 -6.99 -12.92
CA THR A 213 3.02 -7.55 -12.92
C THR A 213 4.06 -6.51 -13.37
N THR A 214 3.68 -5.54 -14.22
CA THR A 214 4.61 -4.51 -14.70
C THR A 214 4.89 -3.42 -13.67
N HIS A 215 3.85 -2.95 -12.97
CA HIS A 215 4.01 -1.92 -11.93
C HIS A 215 4.82 -2.42 -10.74
N THR A 216 4.60 -3.67 -10.34
CA THR A 216 5.34 -4.30 -9.23
C THR A 216 6.81 -4.54 -9.59
N THR A 217 7.09 -5.00 -10.82
CA THR A 217 8.48 -5.25 -11.28
C THR A 217 9.26 -3.95 -11.50
N LYS A 218 8.64 -2.88 -12.03
CA LYS A 218 9.28 -1.56 -12.18
C LYS A 218 9.56 -0.89 -10.84
N LYS A 219 8.60 -0.89 -9.90
CA LYS A 219 8.83 -0.37 -8.54
C LYS A 219 9.96 -1.12 -7.85
N ARG A 220 9.97 -2.45 -7.95
CA ARG A 220 10.98 -3.28 -7.32
C ARG A 220 12.38 -3.03 -7.90
N LYS A 221 12.55 -2.94 -9.22
CA LYS A 221 13.86 -2.65 -9.83
C LYS A 221 14.37 -1.24 -9.51
N GLN A 222 13.50 -0.22 -9.49
CA GLN A 222 13.89 1.14 -9.11
C GLN A 222 14.27 1.21 -7.63
N GLN A 223 13.50 0.55 -6.77
CA GLN A 223 13.78 0.49 -5.34
C GLN A 223 15.08 -0.28 -5.05
N GLU A 224 15.32 -1.40 -5.72
CA GLU A 224 16.54 -2.20 -5.58
C GLU A 224 17.80 -1.45 -6.08
N THR A 225 17.67 -0.64 -7.14
CA THR A 225 18.75 0.22 -7.63
C THR A 225 19.06 1.35 -6.64
N LEU A 226 18.03 2.00 -6.09
CA LEU A 226 18.17 3.08 -5.12
C LEU A 226 18.70 2.56 -3.77
N GLU A 227 18.25 1.38 -3.33
CA GLU A 227 18.75 0.70 -2.14
C GLU A 227 20.22 0.29 -2.30
N ASN A 228 20.63 -0.22 -3.47
CA ASN A 228 22.03 -0.57 -3.73
C ASN A 228 22.95 0.65 -3.81
N GLN A 229 22.50 1.76 -4.40
CA GLN A 229 23.26 3.02 -4.40
C GLN A 229 23.42 3.58 -2.98
N ASN A 230 22.34 3.58 -2.18
CA ASN A 230 22.38 4.01 -0.79
C ASN A 230 23.26 3.09 0.08
N LYS A 231 23.26 1.78 -0.19
CA LYS A 231 24.11 0.81 0.51
C LYS A 231 25.60 1.05 0.23
N ASN A 232 25.96 1.32 -1.04
CA ASN A 232 27.33 1.62 -1.42
C ASN A 232 27.83 2.96 -0.85
N LYS A 233 26.97 3.98 -0.80
CA LYS A 233 27.29 5.25 -0.14
C LYS A 233 27.51 5.05 1.36
N ARG A 234 26.59 4.37 2.06
CA ARG A 234 26.73 4.05 3.49
C ARG A 234 27.98 3.25 3.81
N LEU A 235 28.38 2.32 2.95
CA LEU A 235 29.62 1.54 3.13
C LEU A 235 30.88 2.43 3.05
N LYS A 236 30.91 3.38 2.11
CA LYS A 236 32.01 4.35 1.99
C LYS A 236 32.05 5.31 3.19
N ASP A 237 30.89 5.81 3.58
CA ASP A 237 30.77 6.72 4.73
C ASP A 237 31.20 6.00 6.03
N LEU A 238 30.78 4.74 6.22
CA LEU A 238 31.18 3.92 7.36
C LEU A 238 32.68 3.64 7.39
N GLN A 239 33.29 3.30 6.25
CA GLN A 239 34.75 3.10 6.18
C GLN A 239 35.50 4.39 6.50
N GLY A 240 34.98 5.55 6.09
CA GLY A 240 35.49 6.86 6.49
C GLY A 240 35.42 7.07 8.00
N SER A 241 34.28 6.82 8.62
CA SER A 241 34.08 6.98 10.06
C SER A 241 34.91 6.01 10.91
N ILE A 242 35.05 4.75 10.49
CA ILE A 242 35.93 3.78 11.18
C ILE A 242 37.37 4.28 11.15
N LYS A 243 37.85 4.71 9.98
CA LYS A 243 39.23 5.21 9.85
C LYS A 243 39.46 6.48 10.66
N LEU A 244 38.48 7.37 10.71
CA LEU A 244 38.56 8.64 11.43
C LEU A 244 38.61 8.44 12.95
N HIS A 245 37.84 7.48 13.48
CA HIS A 245 37.67 7.27 14.92
C HIS A 245 38.31 5.96 15.43
N GLN A 246 39.27 5.39 14.69
CA GLN A 246 39.89 4.10 15.04
C GLN A 246 40.47 4.11 16.47
N ASP A 247 41.19 5.17 16.84
CA ASP A 247 41.79 5.32 18.16
C ASP A 247 40.72 5.39 19.27
N ASP A 248 39.58 6.01 18.99
CA ASP A 248 38.47 6.15 19.94
C ASP A 248 37.76 4.81 20.16
N ILE A 249 37.59 4.04 19.09
CA ILE A 249 37.02 2.69 19.13
C ILE A 249 37.91 1.79 19.98
N GLU A 250 39.21 1.72 19.68
CA GLU A 250 40.17 0.90 20.43
C GLU A 250 40.25 1.33 21.89
N TRP A 251 40.15 2.63 22.16
CA TRP A 251 40.12 3.16 23.51
C TRP A 251 38.88 2.66 24.27
N LEU A 252 37.68 2.76 23.67
CA LEU A 252 36.41 2.35 24.28
C LEU A 252 36.31 0.84 24.52
N GLN A 253 37.00 0.04 23.71
CA GLN A 253 37.07 -1.42 23.89
C GLN A 253 37.88 -1.80 25.14
N ASN A 254 38.92 -1.04 25.45
CA ASN A 254 39.91 -1.39 26.47
C ASN A 254 39.80 -0.59 27.77
N ARG A 255 39.14 0.58 27.76
CA ARG A 255 39.14 1.52 28.88
C ARG A 255 37.72 1.96 29.25
N ARG A 256 37.49 2.14 30.56
CA ARG A 256 36.17 2.51 31.13
C ARG A 256 36.18 3.81 31.93
N GLN A 257 37.33 4.45 32.04
CA GLN A 257 37.53 5.67 32.82
C GLN A 257 38.55 6.58 32.12
N PRO A 258 38.42 7.90 32.25
CA PRO A 258 37.36 8.62 32.98
C PRO A 258 36.03 8.67 32.20
N TRP A 259 34.90 8.71 32.93
CA TRP A 259 33.57 8.64 32.31
C TRP A 259 33.25 9.80 31.36
N SER A 260 33.76 11.00 31.64
CA SER A 260 33.63 12.15 30.73
C SER A 260 34.22 11.85 29.35
N THR A 261 35.38 11.19 29.30
CA THR A 261 36.02 10.74 28.06
C THR A 261 35.24 9.63 27.38
N VAL A 262 34.67 8.69 28.16
CA VAL A 262 33.79 7.64 27.62
C VAL A 262 32.62 8.27 26.87
N VAL A 263 31.90 9.22 27.46
CA VAL A 263 30.72 9.84 26.84
C VAL A 263 31.09 10.55 25.53
N VAL A 264 32.18 11.33 25.52
CA VAL A 264 32.62 12.05 24.32
C VAL A 264 32.97 11.07 23.20
N LYS A 265 33.87 10.11 23.46
CA LYS A 265 34.30 9.12 22.47
C LYS A 265 33.14 8.25 22.01
N TRP A 266 32.21 7.94 22.91
CA TRP A 266 31.01 7.18 22.58
C TRP A 266 30.18 7.95 21.55
N SER A 267 29.86 9.22 21.80
CA SER A 267 29.11 10.04 20.85
C SER A 267 29.83 10.19 19.50
N GLU A 268 31.15 10.39 19.49
CA GLU A 268 31.95 10.52 18.26
C GLU A 268 31.95 9.24 17.41
N THR A 269 31.94 8.08 18.06
CA THR A 269 31.94 6.76 17.39
C THR A 269 30.55 6.21 17.05
N PHE A 270 29.49 7.01 17.25
CA PHE A 270 28.10 6.59 17.04
C PHE A 270 27.83 5.98 15.65
N GLU A 271 28.29 6.63 14.58
CA GLU A 271 28.03 6.17 13.21
C GLU A 271 28.67 4.80 12.91
N VAL A 272 29.73 4.43 13.63
CA VAL A 272 30.36 3.11 13.53
C VAL A 272 29.48 2.04 14.17
N ARG A 273 29.02 2.28 15.41
CA ARG A 273 28.13 1.35 16.13
C ARG A 273 26.78 1.17 15.45
N LYS A 274 26.18 2.26 14.99
CA LYS A 274 24.89 2.27 14.29
C LYS A 274 24.88 1.33 13.07
N HIS A 275 26.03 1.16 12.42
CA HIS A 275 26.17 0.33 11.24
C HIS A 275 26.96 -0.95 11.48
N SER A 276 27.36 -1.24 12.73
CA SER A 276 28.05 -2.47 13.07
C SER A 276 27.08 -3.65 12.92
N LYS A 277 27.63 -4.81 12.51
CA LYS A 277 26.84 -6.00 12.26
C LYS A 277 27.27 -7.10 13.19
N HIS A 278 26.35 -7.50 14.05
CA HIS A 278 26.54 -8.56 15.03
C HIS A 278 25.47 -9.61 14.84
N LEU A 279 25.84 -10.88 15.05
CA LEU A 279 24.91 -11.99 14.96
C LEU A 279 23.96 -12.01 16.17
N THR A 280 24.49 -11.65 17.34
CA THR A 280 23.75 -11.59 18.59
C THR A 280 24.00 -10.28 19.33
N LEU A 281 23.08 -9.94 20.26
CA LEU A 281 23.30 -8.84 21.20
C LEU A 281 24.55 -9.08 22.07
N HIS A 282 24.82 -10.33 22.42
CA HIS A 282 25.99 -10.68 23.22
C HIS A 282 27.30 -10.31 22.50
N ASP A 283 27.38 -10.56 21.19
CA ASP A 283 28.56 -10.17 20.40
C ASP A 283 28.76 -8.64 20.37
N PHE A 284 27.67 -7.88 20.27
CA PHE A 284 27.71 -6.41 20.34
C PHE A 284 28.21 -5.93 21.70
N MET A 285 27.68 -6.48 22.79
CA MET A 285 28.07 -6.13 24.16
C MET A 285 29.52 -6.54 24.48
N ASN A 286 30.03 -7.60 23.86
CA ASN A 286 31.42 -8.04 23.99
C ASN A 286 32.39 -7.15 23.22
N GLU A 287 31.99 -6.63 22.05
CA GLU A 287 32.77 -5.61 21.35
C GLU A 287 32.78 -4.29 22.13
N TRP A 288 31.62 -3.88 22.65
CA TRP A 288 31.45 -2.62 23.39
C TRP A 288 31.34 -2.88 24.89
N THR A 289 32.41 -3.39 25.50
CA THR A 289 32.38 -3.88 26.89
C THR A 289 31.99 -2.82 27.93
N ILE A 290 32.12 -1.53 27.59
CA ILE A 290 31.66 -0.39 28.39
C ILE A 290 30.16 -0.44 28.69
N LEU A 291 29.37 -1.12 27.85
CA LEU A 291 27.94 -1.29 28.06
C LEU A 291 27.59 -2.15 29.28
N ASN A 292 28.55 -2.92 29.80
CA ASN A 292 28.39 -3.68 31.04
C ASN A 292 28.55 -2.81 32.31
N ASP A 293 28.88 -1.53 32.17
CA ASP A 293 28.91 -0.57 33.29
C ASP A 293 27.48 -0.16 33.68
N LEU A 294 27.20 0.03 34.97
CA LEU A 294 25.88 0.46 35.46
C LEU A 294 25.41 1.81 34.88
N ARG A 295 26.35 2.65 34.46
CA ARG A 295 26.06 3.97 33.86
C ARG A 295 25.80 3.90 32.35
N SER A 296 25.92 2.72 31.74
CA SER A 296 25.77 2.53 30.28
C SER A 296 24.39 2.91 29.76
N THR A 297 23.37 2.94 30.61
CA THR A 297 22.04 3.46 30.27
C THR A 297 22.13 4.87 29.67
N ALA A 298 23.02 5.73 30.17
CA ALA A 298 23.22 7.07 29.62
C ALA A 298 23.80 7.04 28.19
N LEU A 299 24.62 6.05 27.86
CA LEU A 299 25.19 5.85 26.53
C LEU A 299 24.12 5.37 25.53
N ILE A 300 23.25 4.47 25.97
CA ILE A 300 22.10 3.99 25.18
C ILE A 300 21.13 5.14 24.90
N LEU A 301 20.84 5.97 25.90
CA LEU A 301 19.99 7.14 25.74
C LEU A 301 20.61 8.18 24.79
N ASN A 302 21.94 8.35 24.84
CA ASN A 302 22.66 9.22 23.91
C ASN A 302 22.51 8.72 22.46
N ASP A 303 22.75 7.42 22.21
CA ASP A 303 22.58 6.82 20.88
C ASP A 303 21.12 6.91 20.41
N PHE A 304 20.15 6.74 21.32
CA PHE A 304 18.72 6.87 21.00
C PHE A 304 18.36 8.29 20.57
N GLU A 305 18.85 9.32 21.27
CA GLU A 305 18.61 10.73 20.92
C GLU A 305 19.24 11.08 19.56
N LEU A 306 20.41 10.52 19.25
CA LEU A 306 21.04 10.69 17.92
C LEU A 306 20.24 10.00 16.80
N LEU A 307 19.61 8.85 17.08
CA LEU A 307 18.76 8.15 16.12
C LEU A 307 17.40 8.82 15.93
N PHE A 308 16.82 9.35 17.01
CA PHE A 308 15.47 9.88 17.05
C PHE A 308 15.42 11.23 17.78
N PRO A 309 15.96 12.31 17.16
CA PRO A 309 16.05 13.61 17.81
C PRO A 309 14.67 14.12 18.28
N ASN A 310 14.62 14.61 19.51
CA ASN A 310 13.43 15.13 20.20
C ASN A 310 12.30 14.11 20.43
N ASN A 311 12.57 12.81 20.28
CA ASN A 311 11.55 11.77 20.47
C ASN A 311 11.68 11.00 21.80
N GLY A 312 12.67 11.34 22.64
CA GLY A 312 12.94 10.63 23.91
C GLY A 312 11.75 10.51 24.86
N VAL A 313 10.84 11.48 24.84
CA VAL A 313 9.67 11.55 25.73
C VAL A 313 8.34 11.20 25.04
N ASN A 314 8.37 10.79 23.77
CA ASN A 314 7.12 10.52 23.02
C ASN A 314 6.33 9.38 23.65
N LEU A 315 7.02 8.33 24.13
CA LEU A 315 6.33 7.24 24.81
C LEU A 315 5.61 7.77 26.05
N GLU A 316 6.27 8.54 26.92
CA GLU A 316 5.66 9.09 28.13
C GLU A 316 4.48 10.03 27.83
N LYS A 317 4.62 10.88 26.80
CA LYS A 317 3.61 11.85 26.40
C LYS A 317 2.39 11.21 25.73
N ASP A 318 2.62 10.29 24.81
CA ASP A 318 1.57 9.75 23.93
C ASP A 318 0.96 8.45 24.49
N TRP A 319 1.65 7.76 25.40
CA TRP A 319 1.17 6.49 25.98
C TRP A 319 -0.19 6.61 26.67
N PRO A 320 -0.46 7.63 27.52
CA PRO A 320 -1.78 7.77 28.14
C PRO A 320 -2.90 7.90 27.10
N ILE A 321 -2.66 8.70 26.05
CA ILE A 321 -3.63 8.92 24.96
C ILE A 321 -3.86 7.63 24.18
N PHE A 322 -2.77 6.91 23.86
CA PHE A 322 -2.83 5.63 23.18
C PHE A 322 -3.62 4.59 24.00
N PHE A 323 -3.29 4.44 25.28
CA PHE A 323 -3.92 3.46 26.16
C PHE A 323 -5.42 3.70 26.30
N GLU A 324 -5.85 4.96 26.49
CA GLU A 324 -7.27 5.30 26.54
C GLU A 324 -8.00 4.98 25.23
N ARG A 325 -7.39 5.27 24.07
CA ARG A 325 -7.98 4.89 22.77
C ARG A 325 -8.16 3.38 22.63
N VAL A 326 -7.18 2.59 23.06
CA VAL A 326 -7.27 1.12 23.03
C VAL A 326 -8.41 0.62 23.93
N LYS A 327 -8.54 1.18 25.14
CA LYS A 327 -9.65 0.89 26.04
C LYS A 327 -11.01 1.18 25.40
N THR A 328 -11.15 2.34 24.75
CA THR A 328 -12.40 2.75 24.09
C THR A 328 -12.75 1.80 22.93
N LEU A 329 -11.78 1.49 22.07
CA LEU A 329 -11.99 0.63 20.90
C LEU A 329 -12.31 -0.83 21.28
N HIS A 330 -11.77 -1.31 22.39
CA HIS A 330 -11.99 -2.66 22.89
C HIS A 330 -12.85 -2.69 24.16
N SER A 331 -13.76 -1.72 24.32
CA SER A 331 -14.54 -1.48 25.54
C SER A 331 -15.22 -2.75 26.08
N LYS A 332 -15.88 -3.52 25.22
CA LYS A 332 -16.53 -4.78 25.61
C LYS A 332 -15.57 -5.74 26.30
N ARG A 333 -14.41 -6.03 25.68
CA ARG A 333 -13.40 -6.93 26.26
C ARG A 333 -12.75 -6.31 27.49
N TYR A 334 -12.50 -5.01 27.48
CA TYR A 334 -11.93 -4.30 28.63
C TYR A 334 -12.86 -4.32 29.86
N GLN A 335 -14.18 -4.37 29.66
CA GLN A 335 -15.16 -4.39 30.76
C GLN A 335 -15.57 -5.79 31.20
N GLU A 336 -15.61 -6.78 30.30
CA GLU A 336 -16.17 -8.11 30.59
C GLU A 336 -15.10 -9.18 30.90
N ASP A 337 -13.85 -8.98 30.49
CA ASP A 337 -12.80 -10.01 30.63
C ASP A 337 -12.25 -10.08 32.06
N SER A 338 -12.32 -11.27 32.67
CA SER A 338 -11.97 -11.50 34.08
C SER A 338 -10.50 -11.26 34.40
N LEU A 339 -9.59 -11.53 33.46
CA LEU A 339 -8.15 -11.28 33.63
C LEU A 339 -7.84 -9.79 33.51
N VAL A 340 -8.51 -9.09 32.59
CA VAL A 340 -8.40 -7.63 32.50
C VAL A 340 -8.95 -6.95 33.75
N GLN A 341 -10.04 -7.47 34.34
CA GLN A 341 -10.56 -6.93 35.60
C GLN A 341 -9.55 -7.01 36.75
N SER A 342 -8.82 -8.14 36.88
CA SER A 342 -7.83 -8.27 37.96
C SER A 342 -6.68 -7.27 37.80
N TRP A 343 -6.23 -6.99 36.57
CA TRP A 343 -5.24 -5.94 36.31
C TRP A 343 -5.80 -4.53 36.49
N LYS A 344 -7.08 -4.28 36.19
CA LYS A 344 -7.74 -2.99 36.44
C LYS A 344 -7.80 -2.67 37.93
N VAL A 345 -8.18 -3.63 38.76
CA VAL A 345 -8.19 -3.48 40.23
C VAL A 345 -6.79 -3.08 40.71
N ARG A 346 -5.75 -3.80 40.26
CA ARG A 346 -4.36 -3.48 40.60
C ARG A 346 -3.90 -2.13 40.07
N LEU A 347 -4.34 -1.72 38.88
CA LEU A 347 -4.03 -0.40 38.32
C LEU A 347 -4.61 0.72 39.19
N ASN A 348 -5.84 0.57 39.67
CA ASN A 348 -6.50 1.53 40.55
C ASN A 348 -5.85 1.58 41.94
N GLU A 349 -5.39 0.44 42.47
CA GLU A 349 -4.62 0.38 43.73
C GLU A 349 -3.27 1.12 43.65
N LEU A 350 -2.69 1.21 42.45
CA LEU A 350 -1.41 1.86 42.20
C LEU A 350 -1.52 3.38 41.96
N GLU A 351 -2.72 3.94 41.77
CA GLU A 351 -2.92 5.36 41.49
C GLU A 351 -2.48 6.31 42.62
N GLY A 352 -2.02 5.79 43.77
CA GLY A 352 -1.51 6.58 44.89
C GLY A 352 -0.02 6.45 45.23
N ASN A 353 0.68 5.35 44.86
CA ASN A 353 1.93 4.98 45.55
C ASN A 353 3.10 4.44 44.69
N ASN A 354 2.90 4.01 43.43
CA ASN A 354 4.02 3.48 42.64
C ASN A 354 3.78 3.59 41.11
N LEU A 355 4.33 4.65 40.51
CA LEU A 355 4.21 4.92 39.07
C LEU A 355 4.96 3.89 38.20
N ASP A 356 5.98 3.23 38.73
CA ASP A 356 6.86 2.32 37.97
C ASP A 356 6.14 1.03 37.54
N LEU A 357 5.12 0.63 38.29
CA LEU A 357 4.30 -0.56 37.98
C LEU A 357 3.12 -0.25 37.04
N LYS A 358 2.80 1.03 36.82
CA LYS A 358 1.65 1.46 36.02
C LYS A 358 1.84 1.09 34.55
N LEU A 359 2.98 1.46 33.97
CA LEU A 359 3.28 1.22 32.55
C LEU A 359 3.36 -0.28 32.21
N PRO A 360 4.07 -1.13 32.97
CA PRO A 360 4.07 -2.58 32.75
C PRO A 360 2.67 -3.22 32.77
N LEU A 361 1.80 -2.82 33.72
CA LEU A 361 0.43 -3.32 33.79
C LEU A 361 -0.41 -2.89 32.59
N GLN A 362 -0.27 -1.63 32.18
CA GLN A 362 -0.95 -1.12 30.98
C GLN A 362 -0.48 -1.86 29.73
N LEU A 363 0.82 -2.18 29.61
CA LEU A 363 1.37 -2.97 28.51
C LEU A 363 0.79 -4.39 28.49
N ASN A 364 0.63 -5.04 29.65
CA ASN A 364 -0.02 -6.36 29.75
C ASN A 364 -1.50 -6.30 29.31
N ILE A 365 -2.24 -5.28 29.75
CA ILE A 365 -3.63 -5.06 29.32
C ILE A 365 -3.70 -4.87 27.80
N VAL A 366 -2.82 -4.03 27.22
CA VAL A 366 -2.78 -3.79 25.77
C VAL A 366 -2.49 -5.08 25.00
N GLY A 367 -1.51 -5.87 25.44
CA GLY A 367 -1.18 -7.16 24.82
C GLY A 367 -2.34 -8.15 24.82
N HIS A 368 -3.21 -8.08 25.83
CA HIS A 368 -4.42 -8.90 25.91
C HIS A 368 -5.56 -8.39 25.03
N LEU A 369 -5.77 -7.07 25.00
CA LEU A 369 -6.81 -6.45 24.18
C LEU A 369 -6.47 -6.55 22.69
N ILE A 370 -5.19 -6.41 22.35
CA ILE A 370 -4.64 -6.45 21.00
C ILE A 370 -3.62 -7.60 20.92
N PRO A 371 -4.09 -8.86 20.89
CA PRO A 371 -3.17 -9.99 20.78
C PRO A 371 -2.38 -9.88 19.47
N PRO A 372 -1.09 -10.28 19.46
CA PRO A 372 -0.26 -10.20 18.28
C PRO A 372 -0.91 -10.98 17.14
N ARG A 373 -1.24 -10.26 16.05
CA ARG A 373 -1.67 -10.89 14.81
C ARG A 373 -0.42 -11.43 14.10
N GLY A 374 0.05 -12.59 14.55
CA GLY A 374 1.01 -13.37 13.77
C GLY A 374 0.46 -13.55 12.35
N ARG A 375 1.35 -13.44 11.36
CA ARG A 375 1.08 -13.90 9.98
C ARG A 375 0.36 -15.24 10.10
N ARG A 376 -0.83 -15.36 9.52
CA ARG A 376 -1.66 -16.57 9.56
C ARG A 376 -0.92 -17.76 8.93
N SER A 377 0.04 -18.34 9.64
CA SER A 377 0.51 -19.69 9.38
C SER A 377 -0.57 -20.61 9.90
N LYS A 378 -1.11 -21.48 9.04
CA LYS A 378 -2.21 -22.39 9.36
C LYS A 378 -1.90 -23.39 10.48
N LYS A 379 -0.70 -23.39 11.08
CA LYS A 379 -0.22 -24.47 11.94
C LYS A 379 0.05 -24.12 13.41
N ILE A 380 0.20 -22.86 13.81
CA ILE A 380 0.44 -22.52 15.22
C ILE A 380 -0.29 -21.22 15.56
N LYS A 381 -1.35 -21.32 16.37
CA LYS A 381 -1.90 -20.17 17.08
C LYS A 381 -1.04 -19.99 18.32
N HIS A 382 -0.24 -18.91 18.39
CA HIS A 382 0.38 -18.53 19.66
C HIS A 382 -0.73 -18.37 20.70
N SER A 383 -0.57 -19.01 21.86
CA SER A 383 -1.59 -18.93 22.88
C SER A 383 -1.55 -17.54 23.52
N LEU A 384 -2.72 -17.01 23.88
CA LEU A 384 -2.83 -15.77 24.66
C LEU A 384 -1.94 -15.82 25.92
N LYS A 385 -1.79 -17.02 26.51
CA LYS A 385 -0.92 -17.29 27.66
C LYS A 385 0.58 -17.07 27.36
N GLU A 386 1.05 -17.39 26.16
CA GLU A 386 2.43 -17.11 25.74
C GLU A 386 2.66 -15.61 25.55
N ALA A 387 1.70 -14.88 24.96
CA ALA A 387 1.81 -13.43 24.79
C ALA A 387 1.84 -12.68 26.12
N LEU A 388 1.14 -13.18 27.14
CA LEU A 388 1.04 -12.57 28.46
C LEU A 388 2.26 -12.82 29.37
N ASN A 389 3.01 -13.89 29.14
CA ASN A 389 4.18 -14.24 29.95
C ASN A 389 5.50 -13.64 29.46
N ASN A 390 5.49 -12.90 28.35
CA ASN A 390 6.73 -12.64 27.59
C ASN A 390 7.39 -11.27 27.80
N ILE A 391 6.80 -10.33 28.54
CA ILE A 391 7.40 -8.98 28.69
C ILE A 391 7.65 -8.60 30.16
N PHE A 392 6.67 -8.76 31.06
CA PHE A 392 6.84 -8.46 32.47
C PHE A 392 6.19 -9.53 33.34
N VAL A 393 6.97 -10.17 34.22
CA VAL A 393 6.46 -11.00 35.31
C VAL A 393 6.27 -10.09 36.50
N ILE A 394 5.02 -9.83 36.86
CA ILE A 394 4.72 -9.07 38.08
C ILE A 394 4.60 -10.07 39.21
N GLU A 395 5.68 -10.28 39.94
CA GLU A 395 5.68 -11.12 41.14
C GLU A 395 4.67 -10.56 42.16
N GLN A 396 3.85 -11.46 42.70
CA GLN A 396 3.05 -11.17 43.88
C GLN A 396 3.92 -11.48 45.09
N GLU A 397 4.02 -10.55 46.04
CA GLU A 397 4.59 -10.91 47.34
C GLU A 397 3.81 -12.10 47.91
N PRO A 398 4.49 -13.15 48.41
CA PRO A 398 3.81 -14.30 48.96
C PRO A 398 2.93 -13.83 50.12
N VAL A 399 1.63 -14.09 50.01
CA VAL A 399 0.69 -13.89 51.11
C VAL A 399 1.18 -14.76 52.27
N ASN A 400 1.76 -14.13 53.29
CA ASN A 400 2.15 -14.80 54.52
C ASN A 400 0.96 -15.61 55.04
N PRO A 401 1.03 -16.96 55.11
CA PRO A 401 -0.03 -17.71 55.73
C PRO A 401 -0.06 -17.33 57.22
N ARG A 402 -1.23 -16.91 57.69
CA ARG A 402 -1.49 -16.50 59.08
C ARG A 402 -0.89 -17.51 60.07
N PRO A 403 -0.41 -17.06 61.24
CA PRO A 403 0.21 -17.94 62.23
C PRO A 403 -0.82 -18.96 62.71
N SER A 404 -0.53 -20.24 62.47
CA SER A 404 -1.33 -21.33 63.00
C SER A 404 -1.25 -21.33 64.52
N LEU A 405 -2.36 -21.00 65.17
CA LEU A 405 -2.65 -21.39 66.53
C LEU A 405 -2.58 -22.92 66.60
N PHE A 406 -1.48 -23.46 67.15
CA PHE A 406 -1.50 -24.75 67.80
C PHE A 406 -0.85 -24.64 69.18
N TYR A 407 -1.61 -25.19 70.12
CA TYR A 407 -1.51 -25.13 71.56
C TYR A 407 -0.25 -25.81 72.11
N LYS A 408 0.29 -25.25 73.21
CA LYS A 408 0.96 -26.02 74.29
C LYS A 408 -0.03 -27.11 74.75
N SER A 409 0.27 -28.39 74.88
CA SER A 409 1.36 -29.04 75.64
C SER A 409 1.43 -30.50 75.19
#